data_AF-A0A1F7H902-F1
#
_entry.id   AF-A0A1F7H902-F1
#
_cell.length_a   1.000
_cell.length_b   1.000
_cell.length_c   1.000
_cell.angle_alpha   90.00
_cell.angle_beta   90.00
_cell.angle_gamma   90.00
#
_symmetry.space_group_name_H-M   'P 1'
#
loop_
_entity.id
_entity.type
_entity.pdbx_description
1 polymer ?
#
loop_
_entity_poly.entity_id
_entity_poly.type
_entity_poly.pdbx_seq_one_letter_code
_entity_poly.pdbx_strand_id
1 'polypeptide(L)'
;MYDEKGVKNKMSVTPSEIPDLKALTGDPSDNYPGAKGIGPKTAAQLIRKFRTVEKLFTQLEKVDNIKMRIILESEKKSVFLSKKLAQIDVSVPLDFDLHTSGFKGFHEALKEYLTKLEIKSLIKRIFAENKPAEKKEPEKEDKNQMGLF
;
A
#
# COMPACT_ATOMS: atom_id res chain seq x y z
N MET A 1 0.14 -3.06 9.49
CA MET A 1 1.49 -3.00 8.87
C MET A 1 1.65 -4.23 7.99
N TYR A 2 2.13 -4.10 6.74
CA TYR A 2 2.37 -5.23 5.85
C TYR A 2 3.87 -5.50 5.81
N ASP A 3 4.27 -6.70 6.22
CA ASP A 3 5.61 -7.24 6.03
C ASP A 3 5.63 -8.19 4.81
N GLU A 4 6.79 -8.75 4.50
CA GLU A 4 6.95 -9.70 3.38
C GLU A 4 5.98 -10.89 3.50
N LYS A 5 5.78 -11.40 4.72
CA LYS A 5 4.85 -12.50 4.99
C LYS A 5 3.40 -12.11 4.72
N GLY A 6 3.00 -10.91 5.13
CA GLY A 6 1.69 -10.33 4.86
C GLY A 6 1.40 -10.18 3.37
N VAL A 7 2.39 -9.74 2.59
CA VAL A 7 2.30 -9.68 1.12
C VAL A 7 2.11 -11.07 0.53
N LYS A 8 2.95 -12.02 0.91
CA LYS A 8 2.87 -13.41 0.41
C LYS A 8 1.53 -14.07 0.73
N ASN A 9 1.02 -13.90 1.95
CA ASN A 9 -0.25 -14.47 2.36
C ASN A 9 -1.43 -13.87 1.58
N LYS A 10 -1.41 -12.56 1.30
CA LYS A 10 -2.49 -11.86 0.62
C LYS A 10 -2.46 -12.02 -0.89
N MET A 11 -1.27 -11.91 -1.49
CA MET A 11 -1.08 -11.82 -2.94
C MET A 11 -0.48 -13.08 -3.56
N SER A 12 -0.08 -14.07 -2.75
CA SER A 12 0.55 -15.32 -3.20
C SER A 12 1.88 -15.12 -3.98
N VAL A 13 2.47 -13.94 -3.90
CA VAL A 13 3.75 -13.55 -4.50
C VAL A 13 4.59 -12.77 -3.48
N THR A 14 5.89 -12.67 -3.70
CA THR A 14 6.79 -11.83 -2.90
C THR A 14 6.66 -10.35 -3.28
N PRO A 15 7.10 -9.40 -2.43
CA PRO A 15 7.08 -7.97 -2.76
C PRO A 15 7.81 -7.64 -4.07
N SER A 16 8.94 -8.29 -4.34
CA SER A 16 9.70 -8.13 -5.59
C SER A 16 8.98 -8.63 -6.83
N GLU A 17 8.00 -9.53 -6.68
CA GLU A 17 7.20 -10.10 -7.77
C GLU A 17 5.90 -9.30 -8.03
N ILE A 18 5.61 -8.25 -7.24
CA ILE A 18 4.40 -7.42 -7.42
C ILE A 18 4.34 -6.75 -8.79
N PRO A 19 5.43 -6.17 -9.34
CA PRO A 19 5.37 -5.57 -10.68
C PRO A 19 4.98 -6.59 -11.76
N ASP A 20 5.48 -7.83 -11.66
CA ASP A 20 5.12 -8.91 -12.58
C ASP A 20 3.68 -9.40 -12.39
N LEU A 21 3.18 -9.43 -11.16
CA LEU A 21 1.76 -9.71 -10.90
C LEU A 21 0.87 -8.65 -11.55
N LYS A 22 1.20 -7.37 -11.32
CA LYS A 22 0.47 -6.21 -11.85
C LYS A 22 0.56 -6.09 -13.36
N ALA A 23 1.67 -6.50 -13.95
CA ALA A 23 1.82 -6.60 -15.39
C ALA A 23 0.74 -7.50 -16.02
N LEU A 24 0.38 -8.60 -15.35
CA LEU A 24 -0.62 -9.55 -15.82
C LEU A 24 -2.04 -9.14 -15.45
N THR A 25 -2.27 -8.66 -14.22
CA THR A 25 -3.62 -8.35 -13.74
C THR A 25 -4.12 -6.97 -14.11
N GLY A 26 -3.20 -6.06 -14.42
CA GLY A 26 -3.48 -4.63 -14.50
C GLY A 26 -3.71 -3.98 -13.13
N ASP A 27 -3.97 -2.68 -13.18
CA ASP A 27 -4.42 -1.85 -12.06
C ASP A 27 -5.43 -0.80 -12.56
N PRO A 28 -6.72 -0.95 -12.20
CA PRO A 28 -7.75 0.01 -12.58
C PRO A 28 -7.54 1.40 -11.99
N SER A 29 -6.90 1.52 -10.82
CA SER A 29 -6.66 2.82 -10.18
C SER A 29 -5.60 3.64 -10.93
N ASP A 30 -4.61 2.96 -11.51
CA ASP A 30 -3.53 3.55 -12.31
C ASP A 30 -3.77 3.43 -13.83
N ASN A 31 -4.95 2.94 -14.23
CA ASN A 31 -5.42 2.83 -15.60
C ASN A 31 -4.50 2.04 -16.55
N TYR A 32 -3.80 1.01 -16.08
CA TYR A 32 -3.11 0.05 -16.96
C TYR A 32 -3.81 -1.32 -16.97
N PRO A 33 -4.12 -1.87 -18.15
CA PRO A 33 -5.08 -2.98 -18.27
C PRO A 33 -4.50 -4.38 -17.99
N GLY A 34 -3.17 -4.57 -18.07
CA GLY A 34 -2.56 -5.89 -18.02
C GLY A 34 -2.99 -6.82 -19.16
N ALA A 35 -3.08 -8.12 -18.89
CA ALA A 35 -3.60 -9.12 -19.82
C ALA A 35 -5.08 -9.40 -19.56
N LYS A 36 -5.94 -9.05 -20.51
CA LYS A 36 -7.40 -9.26 -20.39
C LYS A 36 -7.72 -10.75 -20.20
N GLY A 37 -8.48 -11.06 -19.15
CA GLY A 37 -8.86 -12.44 -18.82
C GLY A 37 -7.87 -13.18 -17.90
N ILE A 38 -6.77 -12.54 -17.48
CA ILE A 38 -5.84 -13.09 -16.49
C ILE A 38 -6.09 -12.43 -15.12
N GLY A 39 -6.82 -13.14 -14.26
CA GLY A 39 -7.09 -12.67 -12.89
C GLY A 39 -5.92 -12.90 -11.91
N PRO A 40 -6.00 -12.34 -10.68
CA PRO A 40 -4.92 -12.38 -9.69
C PRO A 40 -4.43 -13.78 -9.31
N LYS A 41 -5.33 -14.75 -9.18
CA LYS A 41 -4.96 -16.14 -8.84
C LYS A 41 -4.12 -16.78 -9.94
N THR A 42 -4.57 -16.64 -11.19
CA THR A 42 -3.88 -17.17 -12.37
C THR A 42 -2.54 -16.48 -12.57
N ALA A 43 -2.51 -15.15 -12.45
CA ALA A 43 -1.28 -14.37 -12.53
C ALA A 43 -0.27 -14.83 -11.47
N ALA A 44 -0.68 -14.97 -10.20
CA ALA A 44 0.20 -15.46 -9.14
C ALA A 44 0.72 -16.88 -9.41
N GLN A 45 -0.08 -17.78 -9.98
CA GLN A 45 0.37 -19.11 -10.37
C GLN A 45 1.43 -19.05 -11.49
N LEU A 46 1.22 -18.22 -12.52
CA LEU A 46 2.18 -18.00 -13.59
C LEU A 46 3.49 -17.42 -13.04
N ILE A 47 3.42 -16.41 -12.18
CA ILE A 47 4.61 -15.81 -11.57
C ILE A 47 5.33 -16.80 -10.65
N ARG A 48 4.62 -17.63 -9.88
CA ARG A 48 5.27 -18.70 -9.11
C ARG A 48 6.00 -19.72 -9.98
N LYS A 49 5.44 -20.05 -11.16
CA LYS A 49 6.02 -21.01 -12.12
C LYS A 49 7.22 -20.42 -12.87
N PHE A 50 7.09 -19.21 -13.40
CA PHE A 50 8.04 -18.59 -14.33
C PHE A 50 8.92 -17.50 -13.70
N ARG A 51 8.59 -17.03 -12.50
CA ARG A 51 9.23 -15.95 -11.71
C ARG A 51 9.09 -14.54 -12.26
N THR A 52 9.12 -14.38 -13.57
CA THR A 52 9.07 -13.07 -14.23
C THR A 52 8.25 -13.15 -15.50
N VAL A 53 7.66 -12.03 -15.91
CA VAL A 53 6.96 -11.88 -17.20
C VAL A 53 7.88 -12.19 -18.37
N GLU A 54 9.15 -11.78 -18.32
CA GLU A 54 10.14 -12.07 -19.36
C GLU A 54 10.30 -13.58 -19.53
N LYS A 55 10.53 -14.30 -18.43
CA LYS A 55 10.64 -15.77 -18.46
C LYS A 55 9.34 -16.44 -18.93
N LEU A 56 8.18 -15.96 -18.49
CA LEU A 56 6.88 -16.43 -18.96
C LEU A 56 6.78 -16.36 -20.49
N PHE A 57 7.14 -15.22 -21.08
CA PHE A 57 7.07 -15.04 -22.53
C PHE A 57 8.16 -15.79 -23.31
N THR A 58 9.35 -16.01 -22.73
CA THR A 58 10.37 -16.87 -23.36
C THR A 58 10.01 -18.36 -23.33
N GLN A 59 9.14 -18.78 -22.41
CA GLN A 59 8.76 -20.18 -22.20
C GLN A 59 7.25 -20.38 -22.36
N LEU A 60 6.63 -19.57 -23.23
CA LEU A 60 5.18 -19.49 -23.35
C LEU A 60 4.53 -20.84 -23.72
N GLU A 61 5.27 -21.70 -24.42
CA GLU A 61 4.85 -23.07 -24.77
C GLU A 61 4.66 -23.99 -23.56
N LYS A 62 5.28 -23.68 -22.42
CA LYS A 62 5.11 -24.42 -21.16
C LYS A 62 3.86 -24.00 -20.38
N VAL A 63 3.06 -23.09 -20.93
CA VAL A 63 1.72 -22.78 -20.40
C VAL A 63 0.75 -23.84 -20.91
N ASP A 64 0.24 -24.66 -19.99
CA ASP A 64 -0.55 -25.87 -20.31
C ASP A 64 -1.88 -25.52 -21.00
N ASN A 65 -2.45 -24.34 -20.70
CA ASN A 65 -3.71 -23.89 -21.27
C ASN A 65 -3.50 -23.12 -22.58
N ILE A 66 -3.95 -23.70 -23.70
CA ILE A 66 -3.84 -23.13 -25.05
C ILE A 66 -4.54 -21.76 -25.16
N LYS A 67 -5.75 -21.60 -24.57
CA LYS A 67 -6.48 -20.31 -24.62
C LYS A 67 -5.71 -19.22 -23.90
N MET A 68 -5.11 -19.55 -22.76
CA MET A 68 -4.27 -18.60 -22.00
C MET A 68 -3.03 -18.22 -22.77
N ARG A 69 -2.43 -19.17 -23.50
CA ARG A 69 -1.29 -18.92 -24.37
C ARG A 69 -1.60 -17.87 -25.45
N ILE A 70 -2.74 -18.04 -26.13
CA ILE A 70 -3.22 -17.11 -27.17
C ILE A 70 -3.45 -15.71 -26.58
N ILE A 71 -4.10 -15.64 -25.41
CA ILE A 71 -4.33 -14.35 -24.71
C ILE A 71 -3.00 -13.67 -24.43
N LEU A 72 -2.07 -14.37 -23.77
CA LEU A 72 -0.75 -13.84 -23.42
C LEU A 72 -0.01 -13.35 -24.66
N GLU A 73 -0.02 -14.13 -25.74
CA GLU A 73 0.62 -13.75 -27.00
C GLU A 73 0.01 -12.47 -27.60
N SER A 74 -1.32 -12.36 -27.63
CA SER A 74 -2.01 -11.16 -28.13
C SER A 74 -1.80 -9.92 -27.25
N GLU A 75 -1.66 -10.12 -25.93
CA GLU A 75 -1.56 -9.04 -24.93
C GLU A 75 -0.11 -8.74 -24.54
N LYS A 76 0.89 -9.34 -25.20
CA LYS A 76 2.32 -9.21 -24.86
C LYS A 76 2.74 -7.76 -24.66
N LYS A 77 2.43 -6.88 -25.62
CA LYS A 77 2.77 -5.45 -25.54
C LYS A 77 2.12 -4.77 -24.32
N SER A 78 0.86 -5.08 -24.04
CA SER A 78 0.12 -4.56 -22.90
C SER A 78 0.75 -4.98 -21.57
N VAL A 79 1.13 -6.25 -21.44
CA VAL A 79 1.76 -6.79 -20.24
C VAL A 79 3.12 -6.15 -19.98
N PHE A 80 3.98 -6.04 -21.00
CA PHE A 80 5.30 -5.41 -20.84
C PHE A 80 5.19 -3.92 -20.50
N LEU A 81 4.24 -3.19 -21.12
CA LEU A 81 3.98 -1.81 -20.77
C LEU A 81 3.47 -1.69 -19.32
N SER A 82 2.52 -2.53 -18.93
CA SER A 82 1.95 -2.56 -17.58
C SER A 82 3.03 -2.87 -16.54
N LYS A 83 3.97 -3.78 -16.83
CA LYS A 83 5.14 -4.03 -15.96
C LYS A 83 5.97 -2.78 -15.75
N LYS A 84 6.30 -2.09 -16.84
CA LYS A 84 7.09 -0.85 -16.79
C LYS A 84 6.40 0.21 -15.94
N LEU A 85 5.09 0.35 -16.08
CA LEU A 85 4.29 1.32 -15.31
C LEU A 85 4.15 0.94 -13.83
N ALA A 86 4.05 -0.35 -13.53
CA ALA A 86 3.94 -0.86 -12.15
C ALA A 86 5.28 -0.82 -11.39
N GLN A 87 6.41 -0.71 -12.09
CA GLN A 87 7.74 -0.71 -11.48
C GLN A 87 8.09 0.70 -10.97
N ILE A 88 8.42 0.79 -9.69
CA ILE A 88 8.92 2.03 -9.09
C ILE A 88 10.32 2.32 -9.65
N ASP A 89 10.49 3.52 -10.18
CA ASP A 89 11.79 4.04 -10.57
C ASP A 89 12.55 4.54 -9.33
N VAL A 90 13.62 3.83 -8.97
CA VAL A 90 14.49 4.17 -7.85
C VAL A 90 15.73 4.96 -8.27
N SER A 91 15.83 5.33 -9.55
CA SER A 91 16.97 6.07 -10.12
C SER A 91 16.71 7.57 -10.23
N VAL A 92 15.58 8.05 -9.72
CA VAL A 92 15.21 9.46 -9.74
C VAL A 92 16.26 10.28 -8.97
N PRO A 93 16.89 11.28 -9.60
CA PRO A 93 17.82 12.15 -8.90
C PRO A 93 17.05 13.04 -7.91
N LEU A 94 17.39 12.92 -6.62
CA LEU A 94 16.77 13.69 -5.55
C LEU A 94 17.81 14.61 -4.89
N ASP A 95 17.51 15.90 -4.85
CA ASP A 95 18.22 16.87 -4.00
C ASP A 95 17.56 16.89 -2.61
N PHE A 96 17.73 15.80 -1.87
CA PHE A 96 17.06 15.56 -0.60
C PHE A 96 18.02 14.86 0.37
N ASP A 97 18.14 15.41 1.59
CA ASP A 97 18.90 14.79 2.68
C ASP A 97 17.96 14.35 3.81
N LEU A 98 17.91 13.03 4.02
CA LEU A 98 17.08 12.43 5.05
C LEU A 98 17.50 12.86 6.47
N HIS A 99 18.78 13.14 6.70
CA HIS A 99 19.30 13.49 8.02
C HIS A 99 18.87 14.90 8.46
N THR A 100 18.66 15.82 7.52
CA THR A 100 18.21 17.20 7.82
C THR A 100 16.69 17.36 7.77
N SER A 101 15.96 16.36 7.26
CA SER A 101 14.51 16.40 7.02
C SER A 101 13.64 15.96 8.21
N GLY A 102 14.22 15.84 9.40
CA GLY A 102 13.49 15.47 10.61
C GLY A 102 12.39 16.49 10.97
N PHE A 103 11.25 16.01 11.47
CA PHE A 103 10.14 16.88 11.89
C PHE A 103 10.52 17.72 13.11
N LYS A 104 10.48 19.05 13.00
CA LYS A 104 10.87 20.00 14.06
C LYS A 104 9.69 20.67 14.78
N GLY A 105 8.47 20.18 14.55
CA GLY A 105 7.25 20.82 15.01
C GLY A 105 6.59 21.71 13.95
N PHE A 106 5.43 22.27 14.29
CA PHE A 106 4.65 23.11 13.39
C PHE A 106 5.03 24.57 13.56
N HIS A 107 5.15 25.29 12.45
CA HIS A 107 5.39 26.73 12.46
C HIS A 107 4.12 27.48 12.87
N GLU A 108 4.23 28.59 13.62
CA GLU A 108 3.07 29.37 14.08
C GLU A 108 2.20 29.90 12.91
N ALA A 109 2.82 30.22 11.78
CA ALA A 109 2.11 30.61 10.56
C ALA A 109 1.05 29.57 10.10
N LEU A 110 1.23 28.29 10.43
CA LEU A 110 0.23 27.26 10.14
C LEU A 110 -1.06 27.48 10.94
N LYS A 111 -0.95 27.91 12.21
CA LYS A 111 -2.11 28.17 13.07
C LYS A 111 -3.00 29.28 12.49
N GLU A 112 -2.38 30.35 12.00
CA GLU A 112 -3.07 31.44 11.34
C GLU A 112 -3.77 30.98 10.05
N TYR A 113 -3.07 30.18 9.23
CA TYR A 113 -3.63 29.66 7.99
C TYR A 113 -4.82 28.74 8.24
N LEU A 114 -4.72 27.82 9.21
CA LEU A 114 -5.82 26.94 9.60
C LEU A 114 -7.02 27.71 10.19
N THR A 115 -6.77 28.83 10.87
CA THR A 115 -7.83 29.68 11.43
C THR A 115 -8.64 30.33 10.31
N LYS A 116 -7.97 30.82 9.26
CA LYS A 116 -8.63 31.38 8.06
C LYS A 116 -9.48 30.34 7.33
N LEU A 117 -9.04 29.07 7.30
CA LEU A 117 -9.79 27.95 6.73
C LEU A 117 -10.84 27.37 7.70
N GLU A 118 -11.00 27.97 8.88
CA GLU A 118 -11.91 27.54 9.94
C GLU A 118 -11.73 26.08 10.42
N ILE A 119 -10.53 25.51 10.29
CA ILE A 119 -10.22 24.12 10.69
C ILE A 119 -9.92 24.04 12.20
N LYS A 120 -10.91 24.39 13.02
CA LYS A 120 -10.79 24.56 14.48
C LYS A 120 -10.36 23.28 15.21
N SER A 121 -10.80 22.11 14.76
CA SER A 121 -10.44 20.82 15.38
C SER A 121 -8.97 20.47 15.23
N LEU A 122 -8.37 20.76 14.08
CA LEU A 122 -6.96 20.50 13.80
C LEU A 122 -6.07 21.48 14.57
N ILE A 123 -6.47 22.75 14.65
CA ILE A 123 -5.79 23.75 15.49
C ILE A 123 -5.71 23.26 16.93
N LYS A 124 -6.83 22.80 17.49
CA LYS A 124 -6.86 22.26 18.85
C LYS A 124 -5.98 21.01 18.98
N ARG A 125 -6.00 20.09 18.02
CA ARG A 125 -5.20 18.85 18.09
C ARG A 125 -3.69 19.11 18.00
N ILE A 126 -3.28 20.10 17.22
CA ILE A 126 -1.87 20.39 16.94
C ILE A 126 -1.26 21.38 17.95
N PHE A 127 -2.02 22.41 18.33
CA PHE A 127 -1.53 23.55 19.12
C PHE A 127 -2.13 23.63 20.53
N ALA A 128 -2.98 22.68 20.96
CA ALA A 128 -3.32 22.62 22.38
C ALA A 128 -2.09 22.19 23.17
N GLU A 129 -1.75 22.96 24.21
CA GLU A 129 -0.79 22.53 25.21
C GLU A 129 -1.32 21.22 25.83
N ASN A 130 -0.52 20.16 25.75
CA ASN A 130 -0.76 18.95 26.50
C ASN A 130 -0.66 19.31 28.00
N LYS A 131 -1.77 19.68 28.63
CA LYS A 131 -1.90 19.43 30.06
C LYS A 131 -1.78 17.92 30.22
N PRO A 132 -0.79 17.41 30.96
CA PRO A 132 -0.71 15.97 31.24
C PRO A 132 -2.07 15.56 31.81
N ALA A 133 -2.64 14.48 31.28
CA ALA A 133 -3.88 13.93 31.80
C ALA A 133 -3.69 13.70 33.30
N GLU A 134 -4.43 14.43 34.14
CA GLU A 134 -4.55 14.11 35.55
C GLU A 134 -4.99 12.65 35.63
N LYS A 135 -4.12 11.80 36.20
CA LYS A 135 -4.52 10.46 36.61
C LYS A 135 -5.64 10.66 37.62
N LYS A 136 -6.89 10.42 37.21
CA LYS A 136 -7.97 10.22 38.17
C LYS A 136 -7.57 9.01 39.00
N GLU A 137 -7.28 9.23 40.28
CA GLU A 137 -7.19 8.15 41.25
C GLU A 137 -8.51 7.35 41.19
N PRO A 138 -8.47 6.02 41.27
CA PRO A 138 -9.68 5.24 41.32
C PRO A 138 -10.48 5.66 42.55
N GLU A 139 -11.73 6.09 42.34
CA GLU A 139 -12.71 6.26 43.41
C GLU A 139 -12.73 4.98 44.23
N LYS A 140 -12.43 5.10 45.53
CA LYS A 140 -12.58 3.99 46.46
C LYS A 140 -14.06 3.58 46.45
N GLU A 141 -14.33 2.33 46.11
CA GLU A 141 -15.63 1.70 46.33
C GLU A 141 -16.02 1.88 47.79
N ASP A 142 -17.04 2.70 48.02
CA ASP A 142 -17.65 2.88 49.33
C ASP A 142 -18.43 1.60 49.65
N LYS A 143 -17.80 0.67 50.38
CA LYS A 143 -18.39 -0.59 50.85
C LYS A 143 -19.35 -0.35 52.02
N ASN A 144 -20.33 0.53 51.85
CA ASN A 144 -21.30 0.82 52.91
C ASN A 144 -22.73 1.08 52.41
N GLN A 145 -23.22 0.24 51.50
CA GLN A 145 -24.66 0.02 51.35
C GLN A 145 -25.00 -1.48 51.44
N MET A 146 -24.97 -2.01 52.66
CA MET A 146 -25.90 -3.07 53.04
C MET A 146 -27.21 -2.42 53.49
N GLY A 147 -28.31 -2.83 52.87
CA GLY A 147 -29.66 -2.75 53.42
C GLY A 147 -30.46 -1.51 53.04
N LEU A 148 -31.42 -1.65 52.11
CA LEU A 148 -32.84 -1.73 52.45
C LEU A 148 -33.67 -1.94 51.16
N PHE A 149 -34.37 -3.09 51.14
CA PHE A 149 -35.35 -3.55 50.14
C PHE A 149 -34.81 -4.16 48.84
#